data_AF-A0A943B840-F1
#
_entry.id   AF-A0A943B840-F1
#
_cell.length_a   1.000
_cell.length_b   1.000
_cell.length_c   1.000
_cell.angle_alpha   90.00
_cell.angle_beta   90.00
_cell.angle_gamma   90.00
#
_symmetry.space_group_name_H-M   'P 1'
#
loop_
_entity.id
_entity.type
_entity.pdbx_description
1 polymer ?
#
loop_
_entity_poly.entity_id
_entity_poly.type
_entity_poly.pdbx_seq_one_letter_code
_entity_poly.pdbx_strand_id
1 'polypeptide(L)' 'MDYLEGENLEVFESHKAKVVENITKSKSMGMNKITAILAIDDEDEIIQGALISWLIKEGYRVSLRKEDYNILVIEW' A
#
# COMPACT_ATOMS: atom_id res chain seq x y z
N MET A 1 -4.87 9.16 -11.29
CA MET A 1 -5.59 8.57 -10.14
C MET A 1 -7.07 8.39 -10.46
N ASP A 2 -7.57 9.07 -11.50
CA ASP A 2 -8.98 9.02 -11.94
C ASP A 2 -9.34 7.78 -12.78
N TYR A 3 -8.88 6.58 -12.39
CA TYR A 3 -9.13 5.35 -13.17
C TYR A 3 -9.67 4.17 -12.34
N LEU A 4 -9.90 4.36 -11.04
CA LEU A 4 -10.51 3.33 -10.19
C LEU A 4 -12.01 3.60 -10.10
N GLU A 5 -12.81 2.64 -10.57
CA GLU A 5 -14.26 2.68 -10.51
C GLU A 5 -14.81 1.34 -10.01
N GLY A 6 -16.01 1.36 -9.43
CA GLY A 6 -16.69 0.16 -8.94
C GLY A 6 -15.87 -0.61 -7.90
N GLU A 7 -15.81 -1.93 -8.05
CA GLU A 7 -15.14 -2.87 -7.13
C GLU A 7 -13.67 -2.52 -6.87
N ASN A 8 -12.94 -2.05 -7.89
CA ASN A 8 -11.53 -1.69 -7.76
C ASN A 8 -11.31 -0.51 -6.80
N LEU A 9 -12.26 0.43 -6.73
CA LEU A 9 -12.19 1.56 -5.80
C LEU A 9 -12.45 1.11 -4.36
N GLU A 10 -13.41 0.22 -4.14
CA GLU A 10 -13.71 -0.33 -2.81
C GLU A 10 -12.55 -1.14 -2.26
N VAL A 11 -11.95 -1.99 -3.09
CA VAL A 11 -10.77 -2.78 -2.74
C VAL A 11 -9.56 -1.88 -2.45
N PHE A 12 -9.35 -0.84 -3.27
CA PHE A 12 -8.31 0.15 -3.02
C PHE A 12 -8.48 0.86 -1.67
N GLU A 13 -9.67 1.39 -1.37
CA GLU A 13 -9.92 2.12 -0.12
C GLU A 13 -9.80 1.19 1.11
N SER A 14 -10.20 -0.08 0.99
CA SER A 14 -10.00 -1.10 2.03
C SER A 14 -8.51 -1.34 2.31
N HIS A 15 -7.68 -1.51 1.27
CA HIS A 15 -6.24 -1.67 1.43
C HIS A 15 -5.58 -0.42 2.01
N LYS A 16 -5.96 0.76 1.52
CA LYS A 16 -5.47 2.05 2.01
C LYS A 16 -5.78 2.24 3.49
N ALA A 17 -6.99 1.92 3.95
CA ALA A 17 -7.36 2.00 5.35
C ALA A 17 -6.45 1.14 6.25
N LYS A 18 -6.18 -0.12 5.85
CA LYS A 18 -5.27 -1.02 6.58
C LYS A 18 -3.84 -0.49 6.62
N VAL A 19 -3.35 0.08 5.52
CA VAL A 19 -2.01 0.68 5.47
C VAL A 19 -1.91 1.87 6.42
N VAL A 20 -2.90 2.78 6.42
CA VAL A 20 -2.95 3.93 7.34
C VAL A 20 -2.97 3.48 8.80
N GLU A 21 -3.77 2.46 9.12
CA GLU A 21 -3.83 1.89 10.46
C GLU A 21 -2.46 1.36 10.91
N ASN A 22 -1.77 0.61 10.05
CA ASN A 22 -0.45 0.05 10.35
C ASN A 22 0.64 1.11 10.49
N ILE A 23 0.63 2.14 9.64
CA ILE A 23 1.55 3.28 9.76
C ILE A 23 1.30 4.01 11.09
N THR A 24 0.04 4.25 11.44
CA THR A 24 -0.33 4.96 12.67
C THR A 24 0.13 4.20 13.91
N LYS A 25 -0.14 2.88 13.97
CA LYS A 25 0.34 2.00 15.04
C LYS A 25 1.86 1.95 15.11
N SER A 26 2.54 1.86 13.98
CA SER A 26 4.01 1.77 13.96
C SER A 26 4.67 3.08 14.39
N LYS A 27 4.11 4.23 13.98
CA LYS A 27 4.53 5.56 14.45
C LYS A 27 4.34 5.72 15.96
N SER A 28 3.23 5.27 16.52
CA SER A 28 3.01 5.33 17.97
C SER A 28 3.97 4.44 18.77
N MET A 29 4.50 3.39 18.14
CA MET A 29 5.55 2.52 18.68
C MET A 29 6.98 3.05 18.47
N GLY A 30 7.16 4.24 17.87
CA GLY A 30 8.46 4.83 17.60
C GLY A 30 9.22 4.18 16.44
N MET A 31 8.54 3.42 15.58
CA MET A 31 9.13 2.85 14.37
C MET A 31 9.13 3.88 13.24
N ASN A 32 10.02 3.70 12.26
CA ASN A 32 10.16 4.55 11.08
C ASN A 32 9.85 3.83 9.76
N LYS A 33 9.48 2.54 9.82
CA LYS A 33 9.18 1.73 8.65
C LYS A 33 8.17 0.63 8.96
N ILE A 34 7.44 0.22 7.93
CA ILE A 34 6.68 -1.04 7.90
C ILE A 34 7.04 -1.86 6.68
N THR A 35 6.84 -3.17 6.80
CA THR A 35 6.90 -4.11 5.69
C THR A 35 5.58 -4.85 5.65
N ALA A 36 4.91 -4.81 4.51
CA ALA A 36 3.62 -5.43 4.28
C ALA A 36 3.71 -6.44 3.14
N ILE A 37 3.09 -7.59 3.33
CA ILE A 37 2.88 -8.56 2.24
C ILE A 37 1.56 -8.16 1.58
N LEU A 38 1.63 -7.80 0.29
CA LEU A 38 0.46 -7.53 -0.52
C LEU A 38 -0.05 -8.85 -1.08
N ALA A 39 -1.04 -9.43 -0.40
CA ALA A 39 -1.85 -10.53 -0.92
C ALA A 39 -2.96 -9.95 -1.83
N ILE A 40 -2.54 -9.35 -2.93
CA ILE A 40 -3.42 -8.87 -4.00
C ILE A 40 -3.30 -9.93 -5.10
N ASP A 41 -4.44 -10.43 -5.60
CA ASP A 41 -4.44 -11.39 -6.71
C ASP A 41 -3.72 -10.77 -7.93
N ASP A 42 -3.08 -11.62 -8.75
CA ASP A 42 -2.24 -11.17 -9.88
C ASP A 42 -2.99 -10.27 -10.89
N GLU A 43 -4.33 -10.33 -10.91
CA GLU A 43 -5.18 -9.50 -11.78
C GLU A 43 -5.30 -8.03 -11.33
N ASP A 44 -4.89 -7.68 -10.11
CA ASP A 44 -5.10 -6.35 -9.51
C ASP A 44 -3.81 -5.49 -9.45
N GLU A 45 -2.94 -5.59 -10.46
CA GLU A 45 -1.78 -4.70 -10.62
C GLU A 45 -2.16 -3.21 -10.61
N ILE A 46 -3.38 -2.88 -11.08
CA ILE A 46 -3.92 -1.52 -11.07
C ILE A 46 -4.07 -0.99 -9.63
N ILE A 47 -4.61 -1.81 -8.73
CA ILE A 47 -4.82 -1.44 -7.32
C ILE A 47 -3.47 -1.28 -6.62
N GLN A 48 -2.54 -2.21 -6.85
CA GLN A 48 -1.18 -2.11 -6.31
C GLN A 48 -0.49 -0.83 -6.79
N GLY A 49 -0.55 -0.53 -8.10
CA GLY A 49 0.03 0.68 -8.67
C GLY A 49 -0.59 1.96 -8.11
N ALA A 50 -1.91 1.96 -7.91
CA ALA A 50 -2.63 3.07 -7.28
C ALA A 50 -2.17 3.29 -5.82
N LEU A 51 -2.01 2.21 -5.05
CA LEU A 51 -1.57 2.27 -3.64
C LEU A 51 -0.14 2.80 -3.51
N ILE A 52 0.78 2.33 -4.36
CA ILE A 52 2.16 2.83 -4.41
C ILE A 52 2.18 4.31 -4.80
N SER A 53 1.42 4.69 -5.83
CA SER A 53 1.33 6.08 -6.30
C SER A 53 0.78 7.01 -5.21
N TRP A 54 -0.21 6.55 -4.45
CA TRP A 54 -0.74 7.29 -3.31
C TRP A 54 0.32 7.49 -2.23
N LEU A 55 1.00 6.43 -1.81
CA LEU A 55 2.05 6.51 -0.78
C LEU A 55 3.17 7.49 -1.16
N ILE A 56 3.63 7.46 -2.41
CA ILE A 56 4.66 8.39 -2.89
C ILE A 56 4.16 9.84 -2.83
N LYS A 57 2.91 10.10 -3.21
CA LYS A 57 2.31 11.45 -3.13
C LYS A 57 2.20 11.97 -1.71
N GLU A 58 1.95 11.10 -0.75
CA GLU A 58 1.93 11.43 0.69
C GLU A 58 3.35 11.63 1.27
N GLY A 59 4.40 11.45 0.48
CA GLY A 59 5.79 11.68 0.88
C GLY A 59 6.49 10.47 1.48
N TYR A 60 5.89 9.28 1.42
CA TYR A 60 6.53 8.05 1.88
C TYR A 60 7.61 7.58 0.90
N ARG A 61 8.70 7.04 1.43
CA ARG A 61 9.67 6.26 0.64
C ARG A 61 9.16 4.83 0.54
N VAL A 62 8.96 4.37 -0.68
CA VAL A 62 8.35 3.07 -0.97
C VAL A 62 9.33 2.17 -1.72
N SER A 63 9.31 0.87 -1.43
CA SER A 63 10.03 -0.15 -2.22
C SER A 63 9.17 -1.39 -2.36
N LEU A 64 8.99 -1.86 -3.59
CA LEU A 64 8.28 -3.11 -3.90
C LEU A 64 9.28 -4.18 -4.31
N ARG A 65 9.22 -5.35 -3.69
CA ARG A 65 9.97 -6.55 -4.10
C ARG A 65 8.98 -7.59 -4.61
N LYS A 66 9.17 -8.04 -5.86
CA LYS A 66 8.41 -9.15 -6.46
C LYS A 66 9.22 -10.44 -6.25
N GLU A 67 8.82 -11.25 -5.27
CA GLU A 67 9.33 -12.61 -5.05
C GLU A 67 8.17 -13.60 -5.22
N ASP A 68 8.04 -14.62 -4.36
CA ASP A 68 6.83 -15.46 -4.32
C ASP A 68 5.58 -14.66 -3.90
N TYR A 69 5.79 -13.51 -3.25
CA TYR A 69 4.79 -12.52 -2.91
C TYR A 69 5.28 -11.10 -3.20
N ASN A 70 4.34 -10.18 -3.38
CA ASN A 70 4.63 -8.75 -3.50
C ASN A 70 4.87 -8.14 -2.11
N ILE A 71 6.12 -7.81 -1.78
CA ILE A 71 6.51 -7.23 -0.50
C ILE A 71 6.66 -5.72 -0.66
N LEU A 72 5.84 -4.96 0.07
CA LEU A 72 5.84 -3.50 0.09
C LEU A 72 6.52 -2.99 1.37
N VAL A 73 7.62 -2.27 1.22
CA VAL A 73 8.30 -1.55 2.31
C VAL A 73 7.93 -0.08 2.22
N ILE A 74 7.51 0.50 3.35
CA ILE A 74 7.10 1.90 3.47
C ILE A 74 7.88 2.53 4.62
N GLU A 75 8.59 3.63 4.34
CA GLU A 75 9.40 4.39 5.30
C GLU A 75 8.97 5.87 5.30
N TRP A 76 9.15 6.56 6.44
CA TRP A 76 8.82 7.98 6.63
C TRP A 76 9.88 8.73 7.44
#